data_AF-X6RF82-F1
#
_entry.id   AF-X6RF82-F1
#
_cell.length_a   1.000
_cell.length_b   1.000
_cell.length_c   1.000
_cell.angle_alpha   90.00
_cell.angle_beta   90.00
_cell.angle_gamma   90.00
#
_symmetry.space_group_name_H-M   'P 1'
#
loop_
_entity.id
_entity.type
_entity.pdbx_description
1 polymer ?
#
loop_
_entity_poly.entity_id
_entity_poly.type
_entity_poly.pdbx_seq_one_letter_code
_entity_poly.pdbx_strand_id
1 'polypeptide(L)'
;MKKEHVLHCQFSAWYPFFRGVTIKSVILPLPQNVKDYLLDDGTLVVSGRDDPPTHSQPDSDDEAEEIQWSDDENTATLTDAYWIAMNSSLKCKTLSDIFLLFKSSDFITRDFTQPFIHCTDDSPDPCIEYELVLRKWCELIPGAEFRCFVKENKLIGISQRDYTQYYDHISKQKEEIRRCIQD
;
A
#
# COMPACT_ATOMS: atom_id res chain seq x y z
N MET A 1 -7.78 -19.51 -0.89
CA MET A 1 -7.59 -18.84 0.43
C MET A 1 -8.90 -18.97 1.20
N LYS A 2 -8.94 -18.88 2.54
CA LYS A 2 -10.21 -18.82 3.29
C LYS A 2 -10.57 -17.36 3.58
N LYS A 3 -11.86 -17.01 3.59
CA LYS A 3 -12.32 -15.63 3.93
C LYS A 3 -11.85 -15.19 5.32
N GLU A 4 -11.82 -16.09 6.27
CA GLU A 4 -11.25 -15.87 7.61
C GLU A 4 -9.79 -15.41 7.58
N HIS A 5 -8.98 -15.91 6.65
CA HIS A 5 -7.58 -15.48 6.52
C HIS A 5 -7.48 -14.00 6.09
N VAL A 6 -8.38 -13.54 5.22
CA VAL A 6 -8.45 -12.12 4.83
C VAL A 6 -8.79 -11.25 6.03
N LEU A 7 -9.77 -11.65 6.85
CA LEU A 7 -10.15 -10.93 8.06
C LEU A 7 -9.00 -10.84 9.07
N HIS A 8 -8.22 -11.91 9.26
CA HIS A 8 -7.05 -11.89 10.15
C HIS A 8 -5.90 -11.00 9.66
N CYS A 9 -5.87 -10.67 8.36
CA CYS A 9 -4.88 -9.75 7.78
C CYS A 9 -5.32 -8.27 7.84
N GLN A 10 -6.53 -7.96 8.33
CA GLN A 10 -6.96 -6.58 8.54
C GLN A 10 -6.04 -5.86 9.54
N PHE A 11 -5.84 -4.57 9.35
CA PHE A 11 -4.87 -3.81 10.14
C PHE A 11 -5.26 -3.79 11.62
N SER A 12 -6.54 -3.60 11.94
CA SER A 12 -7.05 -3.70 13.31
C SER A 12 -6.90 -5.08 13.95
N ALA A 13 -6.86 -6.16 13.16
CA ALA A 13 -6.70 -7.50 13.69
C ALA A 13 -5.29 -7.75 14.24
N TRP A 14 -4.24 -7.27 13.56
CA TRP A 14 -2.85 -7.54 13.98
C TRP A 14 -2.17 -6.36 14.69
N TYR A 15 -2.55 -5.11 14.40
CA TYR A 15 -1.86 -3.92 14.94
C TYR A 15 -1.77 -3.88 16.48
N PRO A 16 -2.82 -4.23 17.26
CA PRO A 16 -2.73 -4.23 18.72
C PRO A 16 -1.62 -5.14 19.27
N PHE A 17 -1.37 -6.28 18.61
CA PHE A 17 -0.36 -7.25 19.03
C PHE A 17 1.06 -6.80 18.67
N PHE A 18 1.23 -6.10 17.55
CA PHE A 18 2.55 -5.72 17.03
C PHE A 18 2.86 -4.23 17.17
N ARG A 19 2.08 -3.49 17.97
CA ARG A 19 2.21 -2.03 18.14
C ARG A 19 3.62 -1.57 18.50
N GLY A 20 4.35 -2.37 19.28
CA GLY A 20 5.72 -2.06 19.73
C GLY A 20 6.80 -2.22 18.65
N VAL A 21 6.52 -2.96 17.58
CA VAL A 21 7.49 -3.31 16.52
C VAL A 21 7.03 -2.85 15.13
N THR A 22 5.99 -2.02 15.05
CA THR A 22 5.46 -1.47 13.81
C THR A 22 5.42 0.05 13.84
N ILE A 23 5.28 0.66 12.67
CA ILE A 23 5.15 2.11 12.53
C ILE A 23 3.87 2.57 13.25
N LYS A 24 4.01 3.64 14.05
CA LYS A 24 2.88 4.26 14.76
C LYS A 24 1.77 4.60 13.78
N SER A 25 0.56 4.15 14.08
CA SER A 25 -0.58 4.27 13.19
C SER A 25 -1.84 4.59 13.98
N VAL A 26 -2.80 5.23 13.31
CA VAL A 26 -4.13 5.55 13.81
C VAL A 26 -5.14 4.83 12.93
N ILE A 27 -6.12 4.20 13.58
CA ILE A 27 -7.20 3.46 12.93
C ILE A 27 -8.49 4.21 13.23
N LEU A 28 -9.24 4.58 12.19
CA LEU A 28 -10.52 5.26 12.29
C LEU A 28 -11.58 4.43 11.55
N PRO A 29 -12.80 4.26 12.08
CA PRO A 29 -13.90 3.70 11.30
C PRO A 29 -14.10 4.53 10.03
N LEU A 30 -14.23 3.89 8.87
CA LEU A 30 -14.45 4.60 7.61
C LEU A 30 -15.92 5.07 7.56
N PRO A 31 -16.18 6.39 7.52
CA PRO A 31 -17.54 6.89 7.43
C PRO A 31 -18.21 6.45 6.13
N GLN A 32 -19.51 6.11 6.18
CA GLN A 32 -20.23 5.62 4.99
C GLN A 32 -20.18 6.63 3.84
N ASN A 33 -20.34 7.93 4.12
CA ASN A 33 -20.26 8.98 3.10
C ASN A 33 -18.88 9.07 2.42
N VAL A 34 -17.81 8.68 3.13
CA VAL A 34 -16.46 8.60 2.56
C VAL A 34 -16.35 7.37 1.67
N LYS A 35 -16.87 6.22 2.11
CA LYS A 35 -16.93 5.01 1.28
C LYS A 35 -17.70 5.25 -0.02
N ASP A 36 -18.88 5.86 0.08
CA ASP A 36 -19.71 6.20 -1.09
C ASP A 36 -18.96 7.14 -2.04
N TYR A 37 -18.27 8.14 -1.48
CA TYR A 37 -17.45 9.06 -2.26
C TYR A 37 -16.28 8.37 -2.98
N LEU A 38 -15.64 7.38 -2.35
CA LEU A 38 -14.52 6.64 -2.96
C LEU A 38 -15.00 5.69 -4.08
N LEU A 39 -16.22 5.16 -3.97
CA LEU A 39 -16.83 4.28 -4.96
C LEU A 39 -17.53 5.03 -6.12
N ASP A 40 -17.72 6.33 -5.99
CA ASP A 40 -18.28 7.16 -7.05
C ASP A 40 -17.28 7.30 -8.22
N ASP A 41 -17.73 7.18 -9.46
CA ASP A 41 -16.88 7.31 -10.66
C ASP A 41 -16.48 8.78 -10.97
N GLY A 42 -16.95 9.74 -10.16
CA GLY A 42 -16.64 11.16 -10.33
C GLY A 42 -15.17 11.47 -10.07
N THR A 43 -14.58 12.24 -10.99
CA THR A 43 -13.20 12.76 -10.87
C THR A 43 -13.08 13.69 -9.65
N LEU A 44 -12.03 13.52 -8.86
CA LEU A 44 -11.69 14.47 -7.79
C LEU A 44 -11.39 15.85 -8.41
N VAL A 45 -12.25 16.83 -8.14
CA VAL A 45 -11.98 18.22 -8.50
C VAL A 45 -11.09 18.81 -7.41
N VAL A 46 -9.77 18.75 -7.60
CA VAL A 46 -8.83 19.51 -6.78
C VAL A 46 -8.94 20.96 -7.24
N SER A 47 -9.57 21.82 -6.44
CA SER A 47 -9.49 23.27 -6.65
C SER A 47 -8.00 23.65 -6.69
N GLY A 48 -7.55 24.17 -7.84
CA GLY A 48 -6.14 24.40 -8.13
C GLY A 48 -5.42 25.08 -6.96
N ARG A 49 -4.29 24.52 -6.57
CA ARG A 49 -3.29 25.29 -5.82
C ARG A 49 -2.81 26.37 -6.80
N ASP A 50 -2.94 27.64 -6.42
CA ASP A 50 -2.38 28.77 -7.18
C ASP A 50 -0.84 28.67 -7.12
N ASP A 51 -0.25 27.84 -7.98
CA ASP A 51 1.19 27.84 -8.20
C ASP A 51 1.53 29.01 -9.16
N PRO A 52 2.50 29.89 -8.82
CA PRO A 52 2.91 30.96 -9.71
C PRO A 52 3.51 30.40 -11.02
N PRO A 53 3.31 31.09 -12.16
CA PRO A 53 3.62 30.54 -13.47
C PRO A 53 5.13 30.35 -13.62
N THR A 54 5.56 29.10 -13.80
CA THR A 54 6.93 28.78 -14.20
C THR A 54 6.92 28.57 -15.71
N HIS A 55 7.73 29.37 -16.41
CA HIS A 55 7.87 29.42 -17.86
C HIS A 55 8.06 28.03 -18.50
N SER A 56 7.17 27.69 -19.43
CA SER A 56 7.28 26.54 -20.33
C SER A 56 8.26 26.81 -21.48
N GLN A 57 9.14 25.86 -21.76
CA GLN A 57 9.74 25.62 -23.08
C GLN A 57 9.50 24.14 -23.44
N PRO A 58 9.05 23.82 -24.67
CA PRO A 58 8.86 22.45 -25.11
C PRO A 58 10.17 21.90 -25.69
N ASP A 59 10.44 20.61 -25.54
CA ASP A 59 11.04 19.81 -26.62
C ASP A 59 11.09 18.32 -26.30
N SER A 60 10.91 17.58 -27.40
CA SER A 60 11.32 16.20 -27.71
C SER A 60 10.38 15.06 -27.32
N ASP A 61 9.84 14.46 -28.38
CA ASP A 61 9.27 13.12 -28.46
C ASP A 61 10.23 12.07 -27.89
N ASP A 62 9.73 11.20 -27.03
CA ASP A 62 10.26 9.85 -26.80
C ASP A 62 9.07 8.91 -26.59
N GLU A 63 8.98 7.88 -27.43
CA GLU A 63 7.99 6.81 -27.31
C GLU A 63 8.10 6.14 -25.94
N ALA A 64 7.15 6.41 -25.06
CA ALA A 64 6.99 5.66 -23.83
C ALA A 64 6.41 4.28 -24.19
N GLU A 65 7.28 3.29 -24.30
CA GLU A 65 6.86 1.89 -24.21
C GLU A 65 5.99 1.71 -22.97
N GLU A 66 4.75 1.23 -23.15
CA GLU A 66 3.85 0.87 -22.07
C GLU A 66 4.48 -0.26 -21.25
N ILE A 67 5.19 0.10 -20.19
CA ILE A 67 5.68 -0.86 -19.21
C ILE A 67 4.46 -1.32 -18.39
N GLN A 68 3.92 -2.47 -18.78
CA GLN A 68 2.94 -3.23 -18.03
C GLN A 68 3.59 -3.77 -16.75
N TRP A 69 3.46 -3.05 -15.64
CA TRP A 69 3.91 -3.52 -14.33
C TRP A 69 2.91 -4.53 -13.77
N SER A 70 3.35 -5.79 -13.66
CA SER A 70 2.61 -6.86 -12.99
C SER A 70 2.99 -6.97 -11.52
N ASP A 71 1.93 -6.91 -10.70
CA ASP A 71 1.67 -7.41 -9.35
C ASP A 71 2.84 -7.73 -8.41
N ASP A 72 2.86 -7.06 -7.24
CA ASP A 72 3.16 -7.79 -6.01
C ASP A 72 2.57 -7.14 -4.73
N GLU A 73 1.57 -7.83 -4.18
CA GLU A 73 0.45 -7.40 -3.33
C GLU A 73 0.70 -7.56 -1.82
N ASN A 74 1.64 -6.81 -1.23
CA ASN A 74 1.69 -6.77 0.26
C ASN A 74 2.25 -5.48 0.89
N THR A 75 2.52 -4.47 0.07
CA THR A 75 2.60 -3.06 0.50
C THR A 75 1.72 -2.19 -0.40
N ALA A 76 0.78 -2.83 -1.10
CA ALA A 76 0.27 -2.39 -2.38
C ALA A 76 -1.00 -1.55 -2.30
N THR A 77 -1.49 -1.16 -1.12
CA THR A 77 -2.79 -0.46 -1.06
C THR A 77 -2.79 0.91 -1.76
N LEU A 78 -1.62 1.52 -2.01
CA LEU A 78 -1.53 2.84 -2.66
C LEU A 78 -0.39 2.96 -3.68
N THR A 79 0.38 1.90 -3.93
CA THR A 79 1.54 1.99 -4.84
C THR A 79 1.12 2.07 -6.30
N ASP A 80 -0.09 1.61 -6.64
CA ASP A 80 -0.71 1.81 -7.94
C ASP A 80 -1.13 3.28 -8.18
N ALA A 81 -1.44 4.02 -7.12
CA ALA A 81 -1.74 5.45 -7.15
C ALA A 81 -0.48 6.33 -7.23
N TYR A 82 0.73 5.73 -7.23
CA TYR A 82 2.00 6.45 -7.22
C TYR A 82 2.16 7.40 -8.40
N TRP A 83 1.59 7.07 -9.57
CA TRP A 83 1.65 7.92 -10.76
C TRP A 83 0.83 9.21 -10.63
N ILE A 84 -0.21 9.23 -9.78
CA ILE A 84 -1.04 10.42 -9.54
C ILE A 84 -0.43 11.33 -8.46
N ALA A 85 0.42 10.78 -7.59
CA ALA A 85 1.08 11.55 -6.55
C ALA A 85 1.96 12.64 -7.20
N MET A 86 1.54 13.91 -7.11
CA MET A 86 2.20 15.07 -7.75
C MET A 86 3.69 15.25 -7.38
N ASN A 87 4.18 14.55 -6.37
CA ASN A 87 5.57 14.55 -5.92
C ASN A 87 6.19 13.15 -5.86
N SER A 88 5.58 12.16 -6.55
CA SER A 88 6.00 10.76 -6.55
C SER A 88 6.20 10.22 -5.12
N SER A 89 5.27 10.56 -4.22
CA SER A 89 5.37 10.21 -2.80
C SER A 89 3.99 9.87 -2.23
N LEU A 90 3.93 8.82 -1.43
CA LEU A 90 2.74 8.47 -0.63
C LEU A 90 2.57 9.37 0.60
N LYS A 91 3.37 10.44 0.73
CA LYS A 91 3.33 11.38 1.84
C LYS A 91 2.17 12.36 1.65
N CYS A 92 1.08 12.12 2.37
CA CYS A 92 -0.03 13.07 2.46
C CYS A 92 0.26 14.16 3.49
N LYS A 93 -0.01 15.42 3.14
CA LYS A 93 0.01 16.57 4.06
C LYS A 93 -1.39 17.11 4.35
N THR A 94 -2.33 16.82 3.48
CA THR A 94 -3.71 17.29 3.52
C THR A 94 -4.69 16.14 3.31
N LEU A 95 -5.95 16.34 3.71
CA LEU A 95 -7.02 15.38 3.41
C LEU A 95 -7.21 15.18 1.91
N SER A 96 -7.07 16.24 1.11
CA SER A 96 -7.15 16.17 -0.35
C SER A 96 -6.11 15.23 -0.94
N ASP A 97 -4.88 15.22 -0.41
CA ASP A 97 -3.85 14.27 -0.87
C ASP A 97 -4.27 12.82 -0.59
N ILE A 98 -4.90 12.55 0.57
CA ILE A 98 -5.42 11.22 0.92
C ILE A 98 -6.54 10.81 -0.04
N PHE A 99 -7.53 11.67 -0.25
CA PHE A 99 -8.64 11.38 -1.17
C PHE A 99 -8.17 11.17 -2.60
N LEU A 100 -7.19 11.96 -3.07
CA LEU A 100 -6.61 11.80 -4.40
C LEU A 100 -5.98 10.42 -4.56
N LEU A 101 -5.09 10.02 -3.62
CA LEU A 101 -4.46 8.70 -3.66
C LEU A 101 -5.49 7.56 -3.56
N PHE A 102 -6.52 7.75 -2.74
CA PHE A 102 -7.52 6.70 -2.52
C PHE A 102 -8.41 6.50 -3.74
N LYS A 103 -8.86 7.59 -4.38
CA LYS A 103 -9.67 7.52 -5.60
C LYS A 103 -8.90 7.00 -6.81
N SER A 104 -7.57 7.13 -6.81
CA SER A 104 -6.73 6.67 -7.91
C SER A 104 -6.16 5.27 -7.71
N SER A 105 -6.55 4.57 -6.65
CA SER A 105 -6.06 3.22 -6.37
C SER A 105 -7.11 2.17 -6.74
N ASP A 106 -6.74 1.31 -7.67
CA ASP A 106 -7.50 0.12 -8.04
C ASP A 106 -7.51 -0.89 -6.89
N PHE A 107 -6.44 -0.95 -6.07
CA PHE A 107 -6.41 -1.81 -4.88
C PHE A 107 -7.51 -1.42 -3.89
N ILE A 108 -7.67 -0.13 -3.59
CA ILE A 108 -8.73 0.34 -2.69
C ILE A 108 -10.12 0.05 -3.28
N THR A 109 -10.28 0.25 -4.59
CA THR A 109 -11.55 -0.05 -5.28
C THR A 109 -11.87 -1.55 -5.22
N ARG A 110 -10.88 -2.43 -5.40
CA ARG A 110 -11.03 -3.88 -5.23
C ARG A 110 -11.36 -4.27 -3.79
N ASP A 111 -10.72 -3.65 -2.80
CA ASP A 111 -11.00 -3.92 -1.38
C ASP A 111 -12.48 -3.62 -1.03
N PHE A 112 -13.08 -2.61 -1.66
CA PHE A 112 -14.50 -2.30 -1.46
C PHE A 112 -15.46 -3.20 -2.24
N THR A 113 -15.11 -3.58 -3.46
CA THR A 113 -16.04 -4.24 -4.39
C THR A 113 -15.93 -5.75 -4.39
N GLN A 114 -14.73 -6.29 -4.19
CA GLN A 114 -14.39 -7.70 -4.37
C GLN A 114 -13.35 -8.21 -3.33
N PRO A 115 -13.52 -7.96 -2.02
CA PRO A 115 -12.52 -8.28 -0.98
C PRO A 115 -12.21 -9.78 -0.83
N PHE A 116 -13.09 -10.65 -1.32
CA PHE A 116 -12.97 -12.10 -1.18
C PHE A 116 -12.81 -12.83 -2.52
N ILE A 117 -12.45 -12.13 -3.60
CA ILE A 117 -12.39 -12.70 -4.96
C ILE A 117 -11.48 -13.93 -5.08
N HIS A 118 -10.41 -14.00 -4.28
CA HIS A 118 -9.45 -15.12 -4.26
C HIS A 118 -9.74 -16.17 -3.17
N CYS A 119 -10.84 -16.00 -2.44
CA CYS A 119 -11.31 -16.98 -1.47
C CYS A 119 -12.05 -18.12 -2.18
N THR A 120 -11.78 -19.34 -1.75
CA THR A 120 -12.28 -20.57 -2.40
C THR A 120 -13.25 -21.33 -1.53
N ASP A 121 -13.58 -20.81 -0.35
CA ASP A 121 -14.54 -21.40 0.57
C ASP A 121 -15.96 -20.91 0.30
N ASP A 122 -16.91 -21.84 0.38
CA ASP A 122 -18.34 -21.61 0.11
C ASP A 122 -19.09 -20.91 1.26
N SER A 123 -18.37 -20.39 2.27
CA SER A 123 -19.02 -19.66 3.37
C SER A 123 -19.66 -18.37 2.84
N PRO A 124 -20.71 -17.83 3.48
CA PRO A 124 -21.22 -16.51 3.13
C PRO A 124 -20.13 -15.44 3.31
N ASP A 125 -20.18 -14.38 2.51
CA ASP A 125 -19.29 -13.23 2.69
C ASP A 125 -19.58 -12.54 4.03
N PRO A 126 -18.57 -12.36 4.89
CA PRO A 126 -18.75 -11.65 6.15
C PRO A 126 -18.96 -10.15 5.90
N CYS A 127 -19.66 -9.50 6.83
CA CYS A 127 -19.74 -8.04 6.83
C CYS A 127 -18.37 -7.46 7.24
N ILE A 128 -17.79 -6.62 6.39
CA ILE A 128 -16.54 -5.90 6.69
C ILE A 128 -16.88 -4.49 7.17
N GLU A 129 -16.41 -4.15 8.36
CA GLU A 129 -16.29 -2.77 8.80
C GLU A 129 -14.98 -2.18 8.26
N TYR A 130 -15.10 -1.31 7.27
CA TYR A 130 -13.93 -0.69 6.65
C TYR A 130 -13.29 0.33 7.59
N GLU A 131 -11.96 0.39 7.56
CA GLU A 131 -11.15 1.24 8.41
C GLU A 131 -10.23 2.14 7.59
N LEU A 132 -10.15 3.41 7.98
CA LEU A 132 -9.15 4.34 7.50
C LEU A 132 -7.91 4.23 8.38
N VAL A 133 -6.83 3.72 7.81
CA VAL A 133 -5.54 3.55 8.49
C VAL A 133 -4.57 4.65 8.08
N LEU A 134 -4.19 5.49 9.03
CA LEU A 134 -3.19 6.54 8.83
C LEU A 134 -1.89 6.14 9.54
N ARG A 135 -0.85 5.85 8.77
CA ARG A 135 0.48 5.48 9.27
C ARG A 135 1.36 6.73 9.34
N LYS A 136 2.15 6.86 10.41
CA LYS A 136 3.13 7.95 10.52
C LYS A 136 4.14 7.83 9.37
N TRP A 137 4.32 8.91 8.61
CA TRP A 137 5.34 8.97 7.57
C TRP A 137 6.75 8.78 8.17
N CYS A 138 7.54 7.92 7.56
CA CYS A 138 8.97 7.77 7.81
C CYS A 138 9.68 7.43 6.50
N GLU A 139 10.95 7.78 6.42
CA GLU A 139 11.81 7.40 5.30
C GLU A 139 12.29 5.97 5.52
N LEU A 140 11.88 5.07 4.63
CA LEU A 140 12.34 3.69 4.60
C LEU A 140 13.42 3.57 3.52
N ILE A 141 14.46 2.79 3.82
CA ILE A 141 15.52 2.50 2.87
C ILE A 141 15.08 1.26 2.08
N PRO A 142 14.87 1.34 0.75
CA PRO A 142 14.33 0.21 -0.02
C PRO A 142 15.16 -1.08 0.11
N GLY A 143 16.49 -0.95 0.15
CA GLY A 143 17.41 -2.08 0.37
C GLY A 143 17.44 -2.65 1.79
N ALA A 144 16.61 -2.14 2.69
CA ALA A 144 16.41 -2.66 4.05
C ALA A 144 14.99 -3.21 4.26
N GLU A 145 14.20 -3.34 3.19
CA GLU A 145 12.86 -3.92 3.24
C GLU A 145 12.87 -5.38 2.78
N PHE A 146 12.27 -6.25 3.59
CA PHE A 146 12.23 -7.69 3.35
C PHE A 146 10.82 -8.24 3.48
N ARG A 147 10.49 -9.20 2.62
CA ARG A 147 9.28 -10.02 2.74
C ARG A 147 9.64 -11.31 3.44
N CYS A 148 8.93 -11.60 4.53
CA CYS A 148 9.13 -12.81 5.34
C CYS A 148 7.98 -13.78 5.11
N PHE A 149 8.30 -15.04 4.88
CA PHE A 149 7.33 -16.10 4.60
C PHE A 149 7.28 -17.05 5.78
N VAL A 150 6.10 -17.19 6.39
CA VAL A 150 5.88 -18.00 7.59
C VAL A 150 4.86 -19.09 7.27
N LYS A 151 5.17 -20.33 7.66
CA LYS A 151 4.27 -21.49 7.57
C LYS A 151 4.38 -22.31 8.85
N GLU A 152 3.25 -22.71 9.42
CA GLU A 152 3.21 -23.51 10.67
C GLU A 152 4.06 -22.88 11.80
N ASN A 153 3.93 -21.56 11.97
CA ASN A 153 4.71 -20.75 12.94
C ASN A 153 6.23 -20.86 12.78
N LYS A 154 6.72 -21.21 11.58
CA LYS A 154 8.14 -21.26 11.24
C LYS A 154 8.43 -20.32 10.08
N LEU A 155 9.49 -19.52 10.22
CA LEU A 155 10.04 -18.73 9.13
C LEU A 155 10.66 -19.66 8.08
N ILE A 156 10.07 -19.72 6.89
CA ILE A 156 10.49 -20.61 5.79
C ILE A 156 11.26 -19.88 4.69
N GLY A 157 11.18 -18.56 4.64
CA GLY A 157 11.88 -17.76 3.63
C GLY A 157 11.92 -16.29 3.97
N ILE A 158 12.96 -15.62 3.46
CA ILE A 158 13.10 -14.16 3.46
C ILE A 158 13.53 -13.77 2.04
N SER A 159 12.89 -12.76 1.47
CA SER A 159 13.32 -12.14 0.20
C SER A 159 13.43 -10.63 0.35
N GLN A 160 14.22 -9.99 -0.51
CA GLN A 160 14.18 -8.54 -0.67
C GLN A 160 12.79 -8.11 -1.14
N ARG A 161 12.29 -6.97 -0.66
CA ARG A 161 10.97 -6.46 -1.06
C ARG A 161 11.03 -5.78 -2.43
N ASP A 162 12.04 -4.94 -2.64
CA ASP A 162 12.37 -4.40 -3.96
C ASP A 162 13.06 -5.50 -4.77
N TYR A 163 12.53 -5.88 -5.92
CA TYR A 163 13.17 -6.89 -6.79
C TYR A 163 13.91 -6.26 -7.97
N THR A 164 13.82 -4.93 -8.14
CA THR A 164 14.34 -4.21 -9.29
C THR A 164 15.81 -3.82 -9.15
N GLN A 165 16.33 -3.82 -7.91
CA GLN A 165 17.69 -3.41 -7.61
C GLN A 165 18.44 -4.50 -6.83
N TYR A 166 19.74 -4.68 -7.16
CA TYR A 166 20.64 -5.48 -6.36
C TYR A 166 21.34 -4.61 -5.31
N TYR A 167 21.25 -5.01 -4.04
CA TYR A 167 21.95 -4.34 -2.95
C TYR A 167 23.06 -5.22 -2.35
N ASP A 168 24.31 -4.83 -2.60
CA ASP A 168 25.49 -5.61 -2.21
C ASP A 168 25.62 -5.83 -0.69
N HIS A 169 25.11 -4.90 0.13
CA HIS A 169 25.15 -5.04 1.59
C HIS A 169 24.30 -6.21 2.09
N ILE A 170 23.24 -6.61 1.39
CA ILE A 170 22.36 -7.71 1.80
C ILE A 170 23.15 -9.02 1.86
N SER A 171 23.98 -9.30 0.84
CA SER A 171 24.85 -10.47 0.81
C SER A 171 25.87 -10.46 1.96
N LYS A 172 26.42 -9.28 2.27
CA LYS A 172 27.43 -9.10 3.33
C LYS A 172 26.83 -9.20 4.74
N GLN A 173 25.58 -8.79 4.94
CA GLN A 173 24.90 -8.71 6.23
C GLN A 173 23.87 -9.83 6.44
N LYS A 174 23.87 -10.86 5.57
CA LYS A 174 22.88 -11.93 5.55
C LYS A 174 22.54 -12.52 6.91
N GLU A 175 23.56 -12.87 7.70
CA GLU A 175 23.36 -13.51 9.02
C GLU A 175 22.75 -12.55 10.04
N GLU A 176 23.12 -11.27 9.99
CA GLU A 176 22.54 -10.24 10.86
C GLU A 176 21.08 -9.96 10.50
N ILE A 177 20.78 -9.81 9.21
CA ILE A 177 19.40 -9.65 8.71
C ILE A 177 18.54 -10.83 9.16
N ARG A 178 19.04 -12.06 9.00
CA ARG A 178 18.33 -13.27 9.42
C ARG A 178 18.06 -13.25 10.93
N ARG A 179 19.07 -12.93 11.75
CA ARG A 179 18.93 -12.87 13.21
C ARG A 179 17.88 -11.84 13.63
N CYS A 180 17.97 -10.62 13.11
CA CYS A 180 17.04 -9.54 13.45
C CYS A 180 15.58 -9.83 13.06
N ILE A 181 15.34 -10.68 12.06
CA ILE A 181 13.99 -11.10 11.65
C ILE A 181 13.47 -12.25 12.52
N GLN A 182 14.37 -13.07 13.09
CA GLN A 182 14.01 -14.24 13.89
C GLN A 182 13.81 -13.93 15.38
N ASP A 183 14.49 -12.89 15.88
CA ASP A 183 14.39 -12.39 17.26
C ASP A 183 13.10 -11.58 17.50
#